data_AF-A0A0E3SKP7-F1
#
_entry.id   AF-A0A0E3SKP7-F1
#
_cell.length_a   1.000
_cell.length_b   1.000
_cell.length_c   1.000
_cell.angle_alpha   90.00
_cell.angle_beta   90.00
_cell.angle_gamma   90.00
#
_symmetry.space_group_name_H-M   'P 1'
#
loop_
_entity.id
_entity.type
_entity.pdbx_description
1 polymer ?
#
loop_
_entity_poly.entity_id
_entity_poly.type
_entity_poly.pdbx_seq_one_letter_code
_entity_poly.pdbx_strand_id
1 'polypeptide(L)'
;MDDVMKDRIEQLVDFIMKWCLWQFHSRAWDRERQNEEILTKTMQLLCDEPVNLSTPSDRCYWVDAVYLANGFKKTCPWLGTMDKKDIKLLMQGLKERIDYLTINGSLNQELTNPIY
;
A
#
# COMPACT_ATOMS: atom_id res chain seq x y z
N MET A 1 -3.94 18.73 0.73
CA MET A 1 -4.26 17.77 -0.33
C MET A 1 -5.61 18.17 -0.92
N ASP A 2 -5.69 18.36 -2.23
CA ASP A 2 -6.96 18.71 -2.89
C ASP A 2 -7.96 17.53 -2.85
N ASP A 3 -9.23 17.81 -3.14
CA ASP A 3 -10.29 16.80 -3.02
C ASP A 3 -10.16 15.69 -4.07
N VAL A 4 -9.60 16.00 -5.24
CA VAL A 4 -9.34 14.99 -6.29
C VAL A 4 -8.33 13.96 -5.82
N MET A 5 -7.25 14.39 -5.16
CA MET A 5 -6.23 13.48 -4.64
C MET A 5 -6.80 12.61 -3.51
N LYS A 6 -7.66 13.16 -2.64
CA LYS A 6 -8.34 12.36 -1.60
C LYS A 6 -9.23 11.29 -2.22
N ASP A 7 -10.05 11.64 -3.21
CA ASP A 7 -10.94 10.68 -3.88
C ASP A 7 -10.14 9.57 -4.60
N ARG A 8 -8.99 9.92 -5.16
CA ARG A 8 -8.06 8.94 -5.76
C ARG A 8 -7.47 8.00 -4.72
N ILE A 9 -7.06 8.52 -3.55
CA ILE A 9 -6.61 7.69 -2.43
C ILE A 9 -7.70 6.72 -2.01
N GLU A 10 -8.93 7.20 -1.81
CA GLU A 10 -10.03 6.34 -1.36
C GLU A 10 -10.40 5.25 -2.39
N GLN A 11 -10.22 5.49 -3.69
CA GLN A 11 -10.33 4.43 -4.72
C GLN A 11 -9.26 3.34 -4.57
N LEU A 12 -8.02 3.71 -4.28
CA LEU A 12 -6.94 2.74 -4.05
C LEU A 12 -7.13 1.99 -2.72
N VAL A 13 -7.60 2.70 -1.68
CA VAL A 13 -8.00 2.09 -0.40
C VAL A 13 -9.09 1.06 -0.61
N ASP A 14 -10.16 1.40 -1.34
CA ASP A 14 -11.26 0.49 -1.64
C ASP A 14 -10.77 -0.80 -2.33
N PHE A 15 -9.85 -0.67 -3.28
CA PHE A 15 -9.23 -1.83 -3.92
C PHE A 15 -8.47 -2.71 -2.92
N ILE A 16 -7.59 -2.12 -2.11
CA ILE A 16 -6.81 -2.85 -1.09
C ILE A 16 -7.74 -3.55 -0.10
N MET A 17 -8.72 -2.83 0.43
CA MET A 17 -9.63 -3.35 1.46
C MET A 17 -10.54 -4.47 0.93
N LYS A 18 -10.79 -4.52 -0.38
CA LYS A 18 -11.56 -5.60 -1.01
C LYS A 18 -10.72 -6.83 -1.39
N TRP A 19 -9.47 -6.64 -1.78
CA TRP A 19 -8.71 -7.67 -2.50
C TRP A 19 -7.37 -8.05 -1.86
N CYS A 20 -6.97 -7.41 -0.76
CA CYS A 20 -5.70 -7.66 -0.10
C CYS A 20 -5.88 -8.07 1.36
N LEU A 21 -4.91 -8.83 1.89
CA LEU A 21 -4.91 -9.32 3.27
C LEU A 21 -3.64 -8.96 4.06
N TRP A 22 -2.56 -8.54 3.39
CA TRP A 22 -1.28 -8.21 4.03
C TRP A 22 -1.42 -7.05 5.04
N GLN A 23 -2.35 -6.13 4.83
CA GLN A 23 -2.64 -5.04 5.76
C GLN A 23 -3.35 -5.50 7.06
N PHE A 24 -3.77 -6.76 7.13
CA PHE A 24 -4.48 -7.34 8.28
C PHE A 24 -3.69 -8.39 9.05
N HIS A 25 -2.35 -8.39 8.94
CA HIS A 25 -1.49 -9.24 9.77
C HIS A 25 -1.76 -9.11 11.28
N SER A 26 -1.34 -10.10 12.06
CA SER A 26 -1.78 -10.25 13.44
C SER A 26 -1.26 -9.18 14.42
N ARG A 27 -0.15 -8.49 14.09
CA ARG A 27 0.50 -7.51 14.97
C ARG A 27 0.75 -6.19 14.25
N ALA A 28 0.80 -5.10 15.02
CA ALA A 28 1.02 -3.75 14.49
C ALA A 28 2.34 -3.66 13.71
N TRP A 29 3.44 -4.17 14.27
CA TRP A 29 4.76 -4.11 13.61
C TRP A 29 4.84 -4.95 12.32
N ASP A 30 4.01 -5.99 12.19
CA ASP A 30 3.90 -6.73 10.94
C ASP A 30 3.13 -5.91 9.91
N ARG A 31 2.00 -5.30 10.29
CA ARG A 31 1.23 -4.42 9.41
C ARG A 31 2.07 -3.23 8.95
N GLU A 32 2.78 -2.55 9.85
CA GLU A 32 3.64 -1.40 9.52
C GLU A 32 4.69 -1.79 8.48
N ARG A 33 5.38 -2.92 8.68
CA ARG A 33 6.39 -3.41 7.75
C ARG A 33 5.79 -3.81 6.40
N GLN A 34 4.67 -4.53 6.42
CA GLN A 34 3.99 -4.99 5.21
C GLN A 34 3.48 -3.80 4.39
N ASN A 35 2.80 -2.85 5.05
CA ASN A 35 2.29 -1.64 4.43
C ASN A 35 3.44 -0.82 3.81
N GLU A 36 4.54 -0.62 4.53
CA GLU A 36 5.73 0.09 4.02
C GLU A 36 6.34 -0.63 2.82
N GLU A 37 6.71 -1.90 2.96
CA GLU A 37 7.45 -2.63 1.93
C GLU A 37 6.62 -2.84 0.66
N ILE A 38 5.36 -3.22 0.79
CA ILE A 38 4.48 -3.50 -0.35
C ILE A 38 4.10 -2.19 -1.07
N LEU A 39 3.73 -1.13 -0.35
CA LEU A 39 3.33 0.14 -0.98
C LEU A 39 4.52 0.87 -1.59
N THR A 40 5.71 0.81 -0.98
CA THR A 40 6.95 1.36 -1.56
C THR A 40 7.31 0.62 -2.84
N LYS A 41 7.29 -0.72 -2.85
CA LYS A 41 7.54 -1.50 -4.07
C LYS A 41 6.47 -1.28 -5.14
N THR A 42 5.20 -1.12 -4.75
CA THR A 42 4.11 -0.77 -5.66
C THR A 42 4.38 0.58 -6.33
N MET A 43 4.75 1.59 -5.55
CA MET A 43 5.10 2.92 -6.04
C MET A 43 6.30 2.87 -7.00
N GLN A 44 7.33 2.08 -6.71
CA GLN A 44 8.46 1.86 -7.61
C GLN A 44 8.00 1.27 -8.95
N LEU A 45 7.15 0.23 -8.94
CA LEU A 45 6.60 -0.38 -10.16
C LEU A 45 5.70 0.57 -10.97
N LEU A 46 4.97 1.47 -10.30
CA LEU A 46 4.17 2.50 -10.96
C LEU A 46 5.04 3.61 -11.57
N CYS A 47 6.21 3.87 -10.98
CA CYS A 47 7.17 4.87 -11.44
C CYS A 47 8.27 4.30 -12.36
N ASP A 48 8.21 3.04 -12.74
CA ASP A 48 9.26 2.32 -13.49
C ASP A 48 10.65 2.41 -12.84
N GLU A 49 10.68 2.37 -11.50
CA GLU A 49 11.91 2.40 -10.69
C GLU A 49 12.37 0.97 -10.35
N PRO A 50 13.68 0.76 -10.13
CA PRO A 50 14.19 -0.55 -9.75
C PRO A 50 13.65 -0.98 -8.39
N VAL A 51 13.31 -2.27 -8.27
CA VAL A 51 12.86 -2.89 -7.02
C VAL A 51 13.96 -3.81 -6.49
N ASN A 52 14.25 -3.71 -5.19
CA ASN A 52 15.16 -4.66 -4.53
C ASN A 52 14.48 -6.03 -4.40
N LEU A 53 15.15 -7.09 -4.86
CA LEU A 53 14.71 -8.49 -4.81
C LEU A 53 15.76 -9.44 -4.20
N SER A 54 16.73 -8.87 -3.48
CA SER A 54 17.90 -9.60 -2.97
C SER A 54 17.54 -10.66 -1.93
N THR A 55 16.53 -10.41 -1.08
CA THR A 55 16.13 -11.34 -0.02
C THR A 55 14.84 -12.13 -0.34
N PRO A 56 14.58 -13.26 0.34
CA PRO A 56 13.29 -13.94 0.25
C PRO A 56 12.11 -13.04 0.63
N SER A 57 12.25 -12.22 1.67
CA SER A 57 11.21 -11.27 2.09
C SER A 57 10.93 -10.22 1.03
N ASP A 58 11.98 -9.64 0.41
CA ASP A 58 11.83 -8.68 -0.69
C ASP A 58 11.02 -9.27 -1.84
N ARG A 59 11.26 -10.54 -2.19
CA ARG A 59 10.51 -11.24 -3.23
C ARG A 59 9.05 -11.49 -2.82
N CYS A 60 8.79 -11.77 -1.54
CA CYS A 60 7.43 -11.91 -1.03
C CYS A 60 6.64 -10.60 -1.18
N TYR A 61 7.20 -9.48 -0.70
CA TYR A 61 6.58 -8.16 -0.82
C TYR A 61 6.38 -7.73 -2.28
N TRP A 62 7.33 -8.09 -3.15
CA TRP A 62 7.24 -7.77 -4.57
C TRP A 62 6.06 -8.45 -5.27
N VAL A 63 5.71 -9.68 -4.92
CA VAL A 63 4.56 -10.37 -5.53
C VAL A 63 3.26 -9.64 -5.24
N ASP A 64 3.04 -9.24 -3.98
CA ASP A 64 1.88 -8.42 -3.59
C ASP A 64 1.90 -7.05 -4.28
N ALA A 65 3.06 -6.42 -4.38
CA ALA A 65 3.22 -5.14 -5.06
C ALA A 65 2.91 -5.20 -6.57
N VAL A 66 3.29 -6.29 -7.25
CA VAL A 66 2.94 -6.53 -8.66
C VAL A 66 1.43 -6.69 -8.83
N TYR A 67 0.78 -7.43 -7.93
CA TYR A 67 -0.68 -7.57 -7.96
C TYR A 67 -1.38 -6.21 -7.79
N LEU A 68 -0.95 -5.40 -6.82
CA LEU A 68 -1.47 -4.05 -6.61
C LEU A 68 -1.25 -3.13 -7.80
N ALA A 69 -0.03 -3.05 -8.32
CA ALA A 69 0.30 -2.17 -9.44
C ALA A 69 -0.55 -2.51 -10.68
N ASN A 70 -0.73 -3.80 -10.98
CA ASN A 70 -1.57 -4.26 -12.07
C ASN A 70 -3.05 -3.98 -11.82
N GLY A 71 -3.52 -4.23 -10.59
CA GLY A 71 -4.89 -3.94 -10.15
C GLY A 71 -5.22 -2.45 -10.33
N PHE A 72 -4.38 -1.58 -9.77
CA PHE A 72 -4.54 -0.13 -9.86
C PHE A 72 -4.53 0.37 -11.31
N LYS A 73 -3.58 -0.07 -12.13
CA LYS A 73 -3.54 0.31 -13.56
C LYS A 73 -4.82 -0.12 -14.31
N LYS A 74 -5.44 -1.24 -13.91
CA LYS A 74 -6.68 -1.75 -14.52
C LYS A 74 -7.93 -1.02 -14.03
N THR A 75 -8.02 -0.70 -12.74
CA THR A 75 -9.23 -0.12 -12.13
C THR A 75 -9.24 1.40 -12.12
N CYS A 76 -8.06 2.03 -12.20
CA CYS A 76 -7.88 3.47 -12.08
C CYS A 76 -7.14 4.03 -13.31
N PRO A 77 -7.82 4.20 -14.46
CA PRO A 77 -7.19 4.67 -15.71
C PRO A 77 -6.46 6.02 -15.58
N TRP A 78 -6.93 6.88 -14.67
CA TRP A 78 -6.32 8.18 -14.37
C TRP A 78 -4.89 8.06 -13.83
N LEU A 79 -4.48 6.90 -13.33
CA LEU A 79 -3.11 6.68 -12.86
C LEU A 79 -2.10 6.78 -14.00
N GLY A 80 -2.49 6.37 -15.22
CA GLY A 80 -1.65 6.47 -16.42
C GLY A 80 -1.45 7.90 -16.93
N THR A 81 -2.22 8.87 -16.41
CA THR A 81 -2.09 10.29 -16.79
C THR A 81 -1.30 11.11 -15.77
N MET A 82 -0.93 10.51 -14.64
CA MET A 82 -0.18 11.18 -13.58
C MET A 82 1.32 11.14 -13.86
N ASP A 83 2.03 12.19 -13.46
CA ASP A 83 3.49 12.14 -13.45
C ASP A 83 4.02 11.38 -12.23
N LYS A 84 5.31 11.03 -12.26
CA LYS A 84 5.94 10.22 -11.20
C LYS A 84 5.97 10.93 -9.84
N LYS A 85 6.02 12.26 -9.79
CA LYS A 85 5.99 13.01 -8.52
C LYS A 85 4.61 12.93 -7.89
N ASP A 86 3.56 13.08 -8.70
CA ASP A 86 2.18 12.97 -8.23
C ASP A 86 1.85 11.55 -7.79
N ILE A 87 2.35 10.52 -8.47
CA ILE A 87 2.21 9.12 -8.05
C ILE A 87 2.87 8.91 -6.69
N LYS A 88 4.06 9.46 -6.45
CA LYS A 88 4.73 9.35 -5.14
C LYS A 88 3.92 10.00 -4.03
N LEU A 89 3.37 11.19 -4.28
CA LEU A 89 2.52 11.88 -3.32
C LEU A 89 1.22 11.11 -3.02
N LEU A 90 0.60 10.55 -4.06
CA LEU A 90 -0.58 9.71 -3.94
C LEU A 90 -0.29 8.47 -3.09
N MET A 91 0.81 7.76 -3.37
CA MET A 91 1.18 6.53 -2.66
C MET A 91 1.56 6.81 -1.20
N GLN A 92 2.17 7.96 -0.91
CA GLN A 92 2.42 8.41 0.46
C GLN A 92 1.09 8.61 1.22
N GLY A 93 0.14 9.35 0.64
CA GLY A 93 -1.18 9.55 1.25
C GLY A 93 -1.98 8.25 1.39
N LEU A 94 -1.86 7.34 0.42
CA LEU A 94 -2.44 6.00 0.51
C LEU A 94 -1.88 5.23 1.70
N LYS A 95 -0.57 5.23 1.89
CA LYS A 95 0.06 4.56 3.03
C LYS A 95 -0.43 5.12 4.35
N GLU A 96 -0.40 6.45 4.51
CA GLU A 96 -0.90 7.11 5.72
C GLU A 96 -2.35 6.72 6.02
N ARG A 97 -3.18 6.63 4.98
CA ARG A 97 -4.57 6.22 5.10
C ARG A 97 -4.74 4.75 5.50
N ILE A 98 -4.00 3.84 4.89
CA ILE A 98 -4.01 2.41 5.24
C ILE A 98 -3.48 2.19 6.67
N ASP A 99 -2.39 2.85 7.05
CA ASP A 99 -1.84 2.79 8.41
C ASP A 99 -2.87 3.28 9.42
N TYR A 100 -3.53 4.41 9.15
CA TYR A 100 -4.61 4.90 10.01
C TYR A 100 -5.75 3.88 10.15
N LEU A 101 -6.25 3.32 9.04
CA LEU A 101 -7.39 2.40 9.08
C LEU A 101 -7.06 1.05 9.72
N THR A 102 -5.84 0.56 9.54
CA THR A 102 -5.45 -0.81 9.90
C THR A 102 -4.60 -0.89 11.16
N ILE A 103 -4.03 0.22 11.63
CA ILE A 103 -3.17 0.26 12.81
C ILE A 103 -3.70 1.34 13.77
N ASN A 104 -3.52 2.62 13.44
CA ASN A 104 -3.62 3.69 14.42
C ASN A 104 -5.07 3.97 14.88
N GLY A 105 -6.03 3.82 13.98
CA GLY A 105 -7.46 3.93 14.24
C GLY A 105 -8.14 2.57 14.47
N SER A 106 -7.38 1.48 14.48
CA SER A 106 -7.94 0.14 14.73
C SER A 106 -8.23 -0.05 16.22
N LEU A 107 -9.39 -0.60 16.53
CA LEU A 107 -9.77 -0.98 17.90
C LEU A 107 -9.29 -2.39 18.28
N ASN A 108 -8.51 -3.06 17.41
CA ASN A 108 -8.01 -4.39 17.69
C ASN A 108 -6.89 -4.34 18.75
N GLN A 109 -7.22 -4.73 19.97
CA GLN A 109 -6.28 -4.75 21.10
C GLN A 109 -5.18 -5.81 20.96
N GLU A 110 -5.36 -6.83 20.12
CA GLU A 110 -4.34 -7.88 19.91
C GLU A 110 -3.13 -7.41 19.11
N LEU A 111 -3.22 -6.24 18.45
CA LEU A 111 -2.15 -5.71 17.61
C LEU A 111 -0.85 -5.43 18.39
N THR A 112 -0.96 -5.15 19.68
CA THR A 112 0.19 -4.83 20.54
C THR A 112 0.60 -6.00 21.44
N ASN A 113 -0.05 -7.16 21.31
CA ASN A 113 0.30 -8.34 22.11
C ASN A 113 1.70 -8.85 21.73
N PRO A 114 2.69 -8.86 22.65
CA PRO A 114 4.06 -9.28 22.34
C PRO A 114 4.19 -10.77 22.01
N ILE A 115 3.21 -11.58 22.38
CA ILE A 115 3.19 -13.02 22.12
C ILE A 115 2.37 -13.27 20.86
N TYR A 116 2.89 -14.06 19.93
CA TYR A 116 2.17 -14.49 18.72
C TYR A 116 1.12 -15.56 19.00
#